data_AF-A0A1E2WQG2-F1
#
_entry.id   AF-A0A1E2WQG2-F1
#
_cell.length_a   1.000
_cell.length_b   1.000
_cell.length_c   1.000
_cell.angle_alpha   90.00
_cell.angle_beta   90.00
_cell.angle_gamma   90.00
#
_symmetry.space_group_name_H-M   'P 1'
#
loop_
_entity.id
_entity.type
_entity.pdbx_description
1 polymer ?
#
loop_
_entity_poly.entity_id
_entity_poly.type
_entity_poly.pdbx_seq_one_letter_code
_entity_poly.pdbx_strand_id
1 'polypeptide(L)'
;MSKALNEGVDFSRTSGKSSGGRPKQKIFISIDGFKSLGMFSQTEQGKAIRNYFLECERIAKDVAVMKSQPQLPSEVCKKKLAAHHVKVEGIRQKIAATEKALANLRADLLIAVREQVAEAKAFTEAYSEVGEEYVRCTEVLTRAKALNPYLNNVTHKDSK
;
A
#
# COMPACT_ATOMS: atom_id res chain seq x y z
N MET A 1 36.03 -36.45 -11.80
CA MET A 1 35.80 -35.00 -11.95
C MET A 1 35.05 -34.75 -13.24
N SER A 2 33.89 -34.10 -13.13
CA SER A 2 32.92 -33.78 -14.18
C SER A 2 33.56 -33.00 -15.35
N LYS A 3 33.30 -33.43 -16.58
CA LYS A 3 33.53 -32.59 -17.77
C LYS A 3 32.18 -32.07 -18.26
N ALA A 4 32.04 -30.76 -18.11
CA ALA A 4 30.86 -29.97 -18.37
C ALA A 4 30.46 -29.94 -19.85
N LEU A 5 29.16 -29.76 -20.07
CA LEU A 5 28.59 -29.27 -21.32
C LEU A 5 28.94 -27.78 -21.42
N ASN A 6 29.53 -27.35 -22.54
CA ASN A 6 29.73 -25.94 -22.82
C ASN A 6 28.70 -25.50 -23.84
N GLU A 7 27.95 -24.46 -23.49
CA GLU A 7 26.96 -23.84 -24.36
C GLU A 7 27.67 -23.10 -25.52
N GLY A 8 27.21 -23.30 -26.76
CA GLY A 8 27.71 -22.56 -27.94
C GLY A 8 28.84 -23.20 -28.76
N VAL A 9 29.08 -24.52 -28.67
CA VAL A 9 30.10 -25.20 -29.50
C VAL A 9 29.49 -26.33 -30.33
N ASP A 10 29.42 -26.13 -31.65
CA ASP A 10 28.79 -27.10 -32.56
C ASP A 10 29.64 -28.36 -32.80
N PHE A 11 30.97 -28.26 -32.78
CA PHE A 11 31.87 -29.42 -32.92
C PHE A 11 33.18 -29.23 -32.15
N SER A 12 33.56 -30.19 -31.29
CA SER A 12 34.90 -30.25 -30.69
C SER A 12 35.48 -31.66 -30.80
N ARG A 13 36.75 -31.77 -31.23
CA ARG A 13 37.48 -33.04 -31.41
C ARG A 13 38.54 -33.17 -30.33
N THR A 14 38.17 -33.65 -29.14
CA THR A 14 39.16 -33.95 -28.09
C THR A 14 39.86 -35.29 -28.37
N SER A 15 41.07 -35.26 -28.95
CA SER A 15 41.91 -36.44 -29.14
C SER A 15 42.69 -36.77 -27.86
N GLY A 16 42.29 -37.82 -27.14
CA GLY A 16 43.13 -38.47 -26.12
C GLY A 16 43.91 -39.63 -26.74
N LYS A 17 45.22 -39.71 -26.47
CA LYS A 17 46.14 -40.75 -26.98
C LYS A 17 45.55 -42.16 -26.74
N SER A 18 45.34 -42.95 -27.80
CA SER A 18 44.73 -44.28 -27.72
C SER A 18 45.78 -45.40 -27.75
N SER A 19 45.82 -46.25 -26.72
CA SER A 19 46.45 -47.57 -26.77
C SER A 19 45.46 -48.57 -27.38
N GLY A 20 45.61 -48.88 -28.67
CA GLY A 20 45.01 -50.03 -29.35
C GLY A 20 43.48 -50.19 -29.29
N GLY A 21 42.76 -49.71 -30.31
CA GLY A 21 41.34 -49.99 -30.57
C GLY A 21 40.76 -49.05 -31.63
N ARG A 22 39.66 -49.43 -32.31
CA ARG A 22 38.95 -48.51 -33.24
C ARG A 22 38.54 -47.28 -32.43
N PRO A 23 39.03 -46.07 -32.76
CA PRO A 23 38.77 -44.89 -31.96
C PRO A 23 37.26 -44.63 -31.92
N LYS A 24 36.68 -44.62 -30.72
CA LYS A 24 35.27 -44.27 -30.53
C LYS A 24 35.09 -42.81 -30.90
N GLN A 25 34.39 -42.56 -32.01
CA GLN A 25 34.04 -41.20 -32.41
C GLN A 25 32.91 -40.70 -31.50
N LYS A 26 33.18 -39.65 -30.72
CA LYS A 26 32.15 -38.92 -29.99
C LYS A 26 31.64 -37.81 -30.90
N ILE A 27 30.35 -37.84 -31.21
CA ILE A 27 29.67 -36.78 -31.97
C ILE A 27 28.90 -35.95 -30.95
N PHE A 28 29.09 -34.64 -31.00
CA PHE A 28 28.32 -33.68 -30.23
C PHE A 28 27.37 -32.97 -31.20
N ILE A 29 26.13 -32.77 -30.78
CA ILE A 29 25.09 -32.11 -31.57
C ILE A 29 24.45 -31.08 -30.64
N SER A 30 24.19 -29.88 -31.14
CA SER A 30 23.43 -28.87 -30.42
C SER A 30 22.01 -29.35 -30.13
N ILE A 31 21.36 -28.75 -29.13
CA ILE A 31 19.97 -29.09 -28.81
C ILE A 31 19.07 -28.86 -30.04
N ASP A 32 19.29 -27.78 -30.78
CA ASP A 32 18.53 -27.49 -32.00
C ASP A 32 18.83 -28.48 -33.12
N GLY A 33 20.08 -28.90 -33.29
CA GLY A 33 20.43 -29.97 -34.22
C GLY A 33 19.75 -31.30 -33.87
N PHE A 34 19.64 -31.61 -32.57
CA PHE A 34 18.91 -32.80 -32.11
C PHE A 34 17.40 -32.69 -32.34
N LYS A 35 16.81 -31.50 -32.13
CA LYS A 35 15.39 -31.23 -32.47
C LYS A 35 15.14 -31.47 -33.97
N SER A 36 15.97 -30.90 -34.84
CA SER A 36 15.85 -31.07 -36.30
C SER A 36 16.02 -32.53 -36.71
N LEU A 37 16.96 -33.26 -36.09
CA LEU A 37 17.16 -34.68 -36.35
C LEU A 37 15.95 -35.52 -35.92
N GLY A 38 15.39 -35.22 -34.74
CA GLY A 38 14.16 -35.84 -34.26
C GLY A 38 12.98 -35.59 -35.21
N MET A 39 12.81 -34.34 -35.65
CA MET A 39 11.75 -33.94 -36.59
C MET A 39 11.91 -34.54 -37.99
N PHE A 40 13.14 -34.79 -38.44
CA PHE A 40 13.44 -35.44 -39.71
C PHE A 40 13.17 -36.96 -39.66
N SER A 41 13.41 -37.58 -38.51
CA SER A 41 13.16 -39.01 -38.33
C SER A 41 11.66 -39.31 -38.46
N GLN A 42 11.29 -40.25 -39.33
CA GLN A 42 9.89 -40.71 -39.50
C GLN A 42 9.46 -41.67 -38.37
N THR A 43 9.86 -41.37 -37.14
CA THR A 43 9.53 -42.14 -35.95
C THR A 43 8.32 -41.53 -35.23
N GLU A 44 7.62 -42.31 -34.43
CA GLU A 44 6.49 -41.79 -33.62
C GLU A 44 6.94 -40.68 -32.66
N GLN A 45 8.15 -40.79 -32.08
CA GLN A 45 8.73 -39.75 -31.25
C GLN A 45 9.06 -38.48 -32.06
N GLY A 46 9.57 -38.63 -33.28
CA GLY A 46 9.81 -37.51 -34.20
C GLY A 46 8.53 -36.75 -34.57
N LYS A 47 7.44 -37.48 -34.81
CA LYS A 47 6.10 -36.89 -35.05
C LYS A 47 5.60 -36.12 -33.82
N ALA A 48 5.74 -36.67 -32.62
CA ALA A 48 5.34 -36.01 -31.38
C ALA A 48 6.11 -34.71 -31.15
N ILE A 49 7.44 -34.74 -31.36
CA ILE A 49 8.30 -33.54 -31.29
C ILE A 49 7.83 -32.50 -32.30
N ARG A 50 7.59 -32.89 -33.55
CA ARG A 50 7.12 -31.97 -34.60
C ARG A 50 5.78 -31.33 -34.25
N ASN A 51 4.82 -32.11 -33.77
CA ASN A 51 3.49 -31.60 -33.40
C ASN A 51 3.58 -30.62 -32.23
N TYR A 52 4.38 -30.92 -31.21
CA TYR A 52 4.60 -30.03 -30.07
C TYR A 52 5.13 -28.65 -30.51
N PHE A 53 6.16 -28.62 -31.36
CA PHE A 53 6.73 -27.35 -31.81
C PHE A 53 5.80 -26.57 -32.75
N LEU A 54 4.99 -27.25 -33.57
CA LEU A 54 3.94 -26.60 -34.38
C LEU A 54 2.87 -25.95 -33.52
N GLU A 55 2.46 -26.58 -32.43
CA GLU A 55 1.51 -26.00 -31.48
C GLU A 55 2.10 -24.77 -30.77
N CYS A 56 3.37 -24.84 -30.34
CA CYS A 56 4.07 -23.70 -29.77
C CYS A 56 4.12 -22.52 -30.76
N GLU A 57 4.42 -22.77 -32.03
CA GLU A 57 4.39 -21.73 -33.05
C GLU A 57 3.00 -21.12 -33.25
N ARG A 58 1.95 -21.95 -33.25
CA ARG A 58 0.57 -21.48 -33.38
C ARG A 58 0.21 -20.56 -32.22
N ILE A 59 0.52 -20.96 -30.98
CA ILE A 59 0.29 -20.16 -29.77
C ILE A 59 1.07 -18.85 -29.83
N ALA A 60 2.35 -18.90 -30.22
CA ALA A 60 3.18 -17.71 -30.34
C ALA A 60 2.65 -16.72 -31.41
N LYS A 61 2.16 -17.24 -32.55
CA LYS A 61 1.54 -16.44 -33.61
C LYS A 61 0.24 -15.80 -33.14
N ASP A 62 -0.64 -16.54 -32.45
CA ASP A 62 -1.89 -16.00 -31.92
C ASP A 62 -1.62 -14.85 -30.93
N VAL A 63 -0.64 -15.01 -30.03
CA VAL A 63 -0.23 -13.94 -29.10
C VAL A 63 0.40 -12.76 -29.84
N ALA A 64 1.21 -13.00 -30.86
CA ALA A 64 1.82 -11.95 -31.67
C ALA A 64 0.77 -11.16 -32.45
N VAL A 65 -0.26 -11.81 -33.01
CA VAL A 65 -1.38 -11.15 -33.69
C VAL A 65 -2.19 -10.29 -32.70
N MET A 66 -2.44 -10.80 -31.49
CA MET A 66 -3.10 -10.00 -30.44
C MET A 66 -2.28 -8.77 -30.02
N LYS A 67 -0.94 -8.86 -30.02
CA LYS A 67 -0.04 -7.75 -29.64
C LYS A 67 0.25 -6.77 -30.79
N SER A 68 0.20 -7.23 -32.04
CA SER A 68 0.51 -6.44 -33.24
C SER A 68 -0.71 -5.77 -33.86
N GLN A 69 -1.92 -6.00 -33.35
CA GLN A 69 -3.04 -5.11 -33.66
C GLN A 69 -2.68 -3.68 -33.22
N PRO A 70 -2.65 -2.70 -34.14
CA PRO A 70 -2.52 -1.31 -33.76
C PRO A 70 -3.76 -0.97 -32.96
N GLN A 71 -3.61 -0.87 -31.64
CA GLN A 71 -4.62 -0.26 -30.79
C GLN A 71 -4.62 1.24 -31.15
N LEU A 72 -5.45 1.67 -32.12
CA LEU A 72 -6.28 2.89 -32.10
C LEU A 72 -6.88 3.27 -33.48
N PRO A 73 -8.06 3.94 -33.55
CA PRO A 73 -8.95 4.33 -32.45
C PRO A 73 -10.40 3.89 -32.70
N SER A 74 -10.95 2.99 -31.89
CA SER A 74 -12.41 2.87 -31.91
C SER A 74 -12.96 4.17 -31.32
N GLU A 75 -13.78 4.90 -32.06
CA GLU A 75 -14.55 6.05 -31.56
C GLU A 75 -15.27 5.72 -30.24
N VAL A 76 -15.55 4.44 -30.02
CA VAL A 76 -16.03 3.87 -28.75
C VAL A 76 -15.05 4.10 -27.58
N CYS A 77 -13.75 3.94 -27.78
CA CYS A 77 -12.73 4.20 -26.76
C CYS A 77 -12.65 5.69 -26.41
N LYS A 78 -12.72 6.58 -27.43
CA LYS A 78 -12.78 8.04 -27.22
C LYS A 78 -14.05 8.47 -26.51
N LYS A 79 -15.22 7.95 -26.90
CA LYS A 79 -16.52 8.22 -26.26
C LYS A 79 -16.55 7.74 -24.80
N LYS A 80 -16.00 6.56 -24.52
CA LYS A 80 -15.86 6.07 -23.14
C LYS A 80 -14.92 6.96 -22.32
N LEU A 81 -13.79 7.35 -22.89
CA LEU A 81 -12.84 8.25 -22.23
C LEU A 81 -13.46 9.62 -21.93
N ALA A 82 -14.19 10.20 -22.88
CA ALA A 82 -14.94 11.45 -22.68
C ALA A 82 -16.03 11.31 -21.60
N ALA A 83 -16.79 10.22 -21.62
CA ALA A 83 -17.80 9.94 -20.61
C ALA A 83 -17.19 9.75 -19.20
N HIS A 84 -16.03 9.09 -19.11
CA HIS A 84 -15.29 8.99 -17.86
C HIS A 84 -14.77 10.34 -17.39
N HIS A 85 -14.29 11.20 -18.30
CA HIS A 85 -13.82 12.54 -17.97
C HIS A 85 -14.95 13.39 -17.37
N VAL A 86 -16.14 13.38 -17.98
CA VAL A 86 -17.32 14.07 -17.44
C VAL A 86 -17.72 13.55 -16.06
N LYS A 87 -17.67 12.23 -15.84
CA LYS A 87 -17.95 11.63 -14.53
C LYS A 87 -16.92 12.04 -13.47
N VAL A 88 -15.63 12.06 -13.84
CA VAL A 88 -14.54 12.48 -12.94
C VAL A 88 -14.70 13.94 -12.56
N GLU A 89 -15.00 14.82 -13.51
CA GLU A 89 -15.26 16.23 -13.22
C GLU A 89 -16.48 16.43 -12.31
N GLY A 90 -17.56 15.67 -12.53
CA GLY A 90 -18.72 15.69 -11.63
C GLY A 90 -18.39 15.21 -10.21
N ILE A 91 -17.56 14.18 -10.06
CA ILE A 91 -17.10 13.71 -8.74
C ILE A 91 -16.22 14.77 -8.08
N ARG A 92 -15.31 15.41 -8.82
CA ARG A 92 -14.45 16.50 -8.32
C ARG A 92 -15.28 17.67 -7.79
N GLN A 93 -16.31 18.08 -8.51
CA GLN A 93 -17.22 19.13 -8.07
C GLN A 93 -17.96 18.76 -6.77
N LYS A 94 -18.41 17.50 -6.66
CA LYS A 94 -19.05 17.01 -5.42
C LYS A 94 -18.08 17.02 -4.24
N ILE A 95 -16.83 16.56 -4.44
CA ILE A 95 -15.79 16.58 -3.40
C ILE A 95 -15.54 18.02 -2.93
N ALA A 96 -15.32 18.96 -3.86
CA ALA A 96 -15.08 20.36 -3.54
C ALA A 96 -16.25 21.00 -2.77
N ALA A 97 -17.50 20.66 -3.14
CA ALA A 97 -18.69 21.12 -2.42
C ALA A 97 -18.75 20.55 -0.99
N THR A 98 -18.46 19.26 -0.81
CA THR A 98 -18.43 18.62 0.52
C THR A 98 -17.32 19.17 1.41
N GLU A 99 -16.14 19.43 0.86
CA GLU A 99 -15.01 20.02 1.60
C GLU A 99 -15.36 21.43 2.08
N LYS A 100 -16.01 22.24 1.23
CA LYS A 100 -16.49 23.57 1.62
C LYS A 100 -17.56 23.51 2.72
N ALA A 101 -18.52 22.60 2.60
CA ALA A 101 -19.54 22.40 3.64
C ALA A 101 -18.92 21.96 4.97
N LEU A 102 -17.94 21.05 4.92
CA LEU A 102 -17.19 20.61 6.10
C LEU A 102 -16.40 21.76 6.74
N ALA A 103 -15.78 22.63 5.93
CA ALA A 103 -15.06 23.80 6.42
C ALA A 103 -15.97 24.76 7.18
N ASN A 104 -17.19 25.01 6.66
CA ASN A 104 -18.18 25.85 7.33
C ASN A 104 -18.62 25.23 8.67
N LEU A 105 -19.02 23.96 8.66
CA LEU A 105 -19.43 23.26 9.88
C LEU A 105 -18.32 23.22 10.92
N ARG A 106 -17.06 23.04 10.48
CA ARG A 106 -15.90 23.07 11.36
C ARG A 106 -15.69 24.45 11.98
N ALA A 107 -15.93 25.53 11.24
CA ALA A 107 -15.87 26.89 11.77
C ALA A 107 -16.94 27.11 12.84
N ASP A 108 -18.19 26.70 12.56
CA ASP A 108 -19.30 26.81 13.51
C ASP A 108 -19.03 26.04 14.81
N LEU A 109 -18.53 24.81 14.69
CA LEU A 109 -18.15 23.99 15.85
C LEU A 109 -17.03 24.65 16.67
N LEU A 110 -16.05 25.26 16.00
CA LEU A 110 -14.91 25.90 16.66
C LEU A 110 -15.35 27.14 17.45
N ILE A 111 -16.34 27.88 16.95
CA ILE A 111 -16.95 29.00 17.68
C ILE A 111 -17.67 28.47 18.93
N ALA A 112 -18.53 27.46 18.79
CA ALA A 112 -19.25 26.88 19.92
C ALA A 112 -18.29 26.32 21.01
N VAL A 113 -17.22 25.63 20.61
CA VAL A 113 -16.21 25.12 21.56
C VAL A 113 -15.48 26.27 22.26
N ARG A 114 -15.18 27.37 21.57
CA ARG A 114 -14.54 28.54 22.20
C ARG A 114 -15.43 29.19 23.25
N GLU A 115 -16.74 29.30 22.99
CA GLU A 115 -17.70 29.83 23.96
C GLU A 115 -17.76 28.94 25.20
N GLN A 116 -17.90 27.63 25.03
CA GLN A 116 -17.91 26.67 26.14
C GLN A 116 -16.61 26.71 26.98
N VAL A 117 -15.45 26.86 26.32
CA VAL A 117 -14.16 27.01 27.01
C VAL A 117 -14.08 28.36 27.74
N ALA A 118 -14.66 29.43 27.20
CA ALA A 118 -14.70 30.73 27.88
C ALA A 118 -15.58 30.66 29.14
N GLU A 119 -16.74 30.01 29.07
CA GLU A 119 -17.61 29.77 30.23
C GLU A 119 -16.90 28.94 31.31
N ALA A 120 -16.24 27.86 30.91
CA ALA A 120 -15.47 27.02 31.84
C ALA A 120 -14.31 27.79 32.50
N LYS A 121 -13.62 28.66 31.74
CA LYS A 121 -12.54 29.51 32.28
C LYS A 121 -13.07 30.53 33.28
N ALA A 122 -14.15 31.23 32.94
CA ALA A 122 -14.79 32.18 33.85
C ALA A 122 -15.23 31.49 35.16
N PHE A 123 -15.75 30.26 35.06
CA PHE A 123 -16.10 29.46 36.23
C PHE A 123 -14.86 29.11 37.08
N THR A 124 -13.75 28.69 36.46
CA THR A 124 -12.52 28.40 37.22
C THR A 124 -11.91 29.63 37.88
N GLU A 125 -11.95 30.78 37.22
CA GLU A 125 -11.46 32.05 37.77
C GLU A 125 -12.29 32.45 38.99
N ALA A 126 -13.63 32.40 38.91
CA ALA A 126 -14.51 32.66 40.04
C ALA A 126 -14.25 31.74 41.24
N TYR A 127 -14.00 30.45 41.02
CA TYR A 127 -13.66 29.52 42.11
C TYR A 127 -12.28 29.79 42.73
N SER A 128 -11.33 30.30 41.95
CA SER A 128 -10.02 30.68 42.48
C SER A 128 -10.10 31.90 43.40
N GLU A 129 -10.91 32.90 43.05
CA GLU A 129 -11.14 34.10 43.89
C GLU A 129 -11.83 33.75 45.22
N VAL A 130 -12.86 32.91 45.16
CA VAL A 130 -13.53 32.42 46.39
C VAL A 130 -12.58 31.57 47.24
N GLY A 131 -11.69 30.80 46.60
CA GLY A 131 -10.64 30.05 47.28
C GLY A 131 -9.66 30.96 48.04
N GLU A 132 -9.20 32.04 47.42
CA GLU A 132 -8.34 33.03 48.07
C GLU A 132 -9.05 33.76 49.23
N GLU A 133 -10.32 34.09 49.06
CA GLU A 133 -11.12 34.73 50.10
C GLU A 133 -11.38 33.78 51.29
N TYR A 134 -11.61 32.49 51.02
CA TYR A 134 -11.73 31.47 52.06
C TYR A 134 -10.44 31.32 52.87
N VAL A 135 -9.29 31.23 52.20
CA VAL A 135 -7.98 31.19 52.86
C VAL A 135 -7.79 32.43 53.74
N ARG A 136 -8.05 33.63 53.20
CA ARG A 136 -7.93 34.88 53.95
C ARG A 136 -8.85 34.92 55.17
N CYS A 137 -10.10 34.47 55.04
CA CYS A 137 -11.03 34.38 56.18
C CYS A 137 -10.53 33.40 57.25
N THR A 138 -9.98 32.24 56.86
CA THR A 138 -9.44 31.26 57.83
C THR A 138 -8.20 31.79 58.55
N GLU A 139 -7.33 32.55 57.87
CA GLU A 139 -6.17 33.20 58.49
C GLU A 139 -6.59 34.25 59.52
N VAL A 140 -7.58 35.09 59.19
CA VAL A 140 -8.15 36.08 60.10
C VAL A 140 -8.78 35.42 61.32
N LEU A 141 -9.58 34.35 61.11
CA LEU A 141 -10.17 33.58 62.21
C LEU A 141 -9.12 32.92 63.10
N THR A 142 -8.05 32.37 62.50
CA THR A 142 -6.94 31.76 63.25
C THR A 142 -6.22 32.81 64.10
N ARG A 143 -5.97 34.00 63.56
CA ARG A 143 -5.37 35.12 64.29
C ARG A 143 -6.28 35.64 65.40
N ALA A 144 -7.59 35.75 65.15
CA ALA A 144 -8.56 36.18 66.15
C ALA A 144 -8.67 35.17 67.31
N LYS A 145 -8.67 33.87 67.02
CA LYS A 145 -8.64 32.80 68.02
C LYS A 145 -7.36 32.81 68.85
N ALA A 146 -6.20 33.15 68.26
CA ALA A 146 -4.94 33.30 68.99
C ALA A 146 -4.95 34.49 69.97
N LEU A 147 -5.68 35.57 69.64
CA LEU A 147 -5.82 36.75 70.49
C LEU A 147 -6.91 36.59 71.57
N ASN A 148 -7.93 35.76 71.33
CA ASN A 148 -9.00 35.49 72.28
C ASN A 148 -9.31 33.98 72.37
N PRO A 149 -8.79 33.28 73.40
CA PRO A 149 -8.92 31.82 73.55
C PRO A 149 -10.37 31.32 73.75
N TYR A 150 -11.29 32.21 74.12
CA TYR A 150 -12.68 31.87 74.42
C TYR A 150 -13.56 31.67 73.17
N LEU A 151 -13.05 32.01 71.97
CA LEU A 151 -13.77 31.88 70.70
C LEU A 151 -13.90 30.42 70.19
N ASN A 152 -13.28 29.44 70.85
CA ASN A 152 -13.35 28.03 70.45
C ASN A 152 -14.64 27.30 70.84
N ASN A 153 -15.54 27.94 71.60
CA ASN A 153 -16.67 27.24 72.24
C ASN A 153 -18.04 27.47 71.55
N VAL A 154 -18.07 28.11 70.37
CA VAL A 154 -19.31 28.38 69.63
C VAL A 154 -19.36 27.49 68.39
N THR A 155 -19.73 26.23 68.56
CA THR A 155 -20.17 25.36 67.45
C THR A 155 -21.43 24.59 67.86
N HIS A 156 -22.52 24.85 67.11
CA HIS A 156 -23.79 24.13 67.00
C HIS A 156 -24.58 23.83 68.29
N LYS A 157 -25.41 24.79 68.71
CA LYS A 157 -26.79 24.51 69.13
C LYS A 157 -27.67 25.42 68.27
N ASP A 158 -28.34 24.82 67.30
CA ASP A 158 -29.62 25.26 66.71
C ASP A 158 -29.83 24.51 65.39
N SER A 159 -30.30 23.27 65.52
CA SER A 159 -30.99 22.52 64.48
C SER A 159 -32.00 21.63 65.21
N LYS A 160 -33.20 22.18 65.39
CA LYS A 160 -34.43 21.45 65.65
C LYS A 160 -35.42 21.81 64.57
#